data_AF-A0A6M5Z3T6-F1
#
_entry.id   AF-A0A6M5Z3T6-F1
#
_cell.length_a   1.000
_cell.length_b   1.000
_cell.length_c   1.000
_cell.angle_alpha   90.00
_cell.angle_beta   90.00
_cell.angle_gamma   90.00
#
_symmetry.space_group_name_H-M   'P 1'
#
loop_
_entity.id
_entity.type
_entity.pdbx_description
1 polymer ?
#
loop_
_entity_poly.entity_id
_entity_poly.type
_entity_poly.pdbx_seq_one_letter_code
_entity_poly.pdbx_strand_id
1 'polypeptide(L)'
;MNDRPALMAAIIAHPDEDTPRLALADWLQEHGDEHDRARAEFIRLQIQSAKEPDVKTRRAVESRAKKLEEAHRKAWLSPLRKIDKQLVGSGPGPRTEFTRGLLESVAFFSSDFLRKQSQPALADAFATVGVEALALFGPAERYEDWCTCTSIRWIAALTFNGGAAALAKIGRSPHCAHLGRLAFNHESLTDAGLKQFAKQSETSKLREFTVSGEVGHTIRGRLQRPGFVRSYTVIACRYSTRSASPVGRPRRSGWRTYLRTTA
;
A
#
# COMPACT_ATOMS: atom_id res chain seq x y z
N MET A 1 -9.66 21.07 -17.22
CA MET A 1 -8.90 20.36 -16.16
C MET A 1 -9.02 18.88 -16.45
N ASN A 2 -7.98 18.08 -16.21
CA ASN A 2 -8.10 16.63 -16.35
C ASN A 2 -8.70 16.10 -15.04
N ASP A 3 -9.95 15.62 -15.08
CA ASP A 3 -10.72 15.32 -13.86
C ASP A 3 -10.28 14.01 -13.20
N ARG A 4 -9.74 13.05 -13.98
CA ARG A 4 -9.26 11.75 -13.46
C ARG A 4 -8.16 11.87 -12.40
N PRO A 5 -7.07 12.65 -12.61
CA PRO A 5 -6.07 12.91 -11.57
C PRO A 5 -6.65 13.51 -10.28
N ALA A 6 -7.64 14.41 -10.39
CA ALA A 6 -8.28 15.03 -9.22
C ALA A 6 -9.11 14.01 -8.43
N LEU A 7 -9.87 13.16 -9.13
CA LEU A 7 -10.62 12.05 -8.53
C LEU A 7 -9.68 11.07 -7.82
N MET A 8 -8.55 10.73 -8.45
CA MET A 8 -7.54 9.86 -7.83
C MET A 8 -6.93 10.49 -6.57
N ALA A 9 -6.60 11.79 -6.60
CA ALA A 9 -6.11 12.49 -5.42
C ALA A 9 -7.13 12.48 -4.27
N ALA A 10 -8.43 12.61 -4.57
CA ALA A 10 -9.49 12.51 -3.57
C ALA A 10 -9.58 11.11 -2.95
N ILE A 11 -9.47 10.05 -3.76
CA ILE A 11 -9.40 8.66 -3.28
C ILE A 11 -8.22 8.48 -2.32
N ILE A 12 -7.04 8.99 -2.66
CA ILE A 12 -5.84 8.85 -1.83
C ILE A 12 -5.98 9.61 -0.50
N ALA A 13 -6.62 10.78 -0.51
CA ALA A 13 -6.89 11.55 0.70
C ALA A 13 -7.92 10.87 1.62
N HIS A 14 -8.83 10.09 1.03
CA HIS A 14 -9.94 9.41 1.71
C HIS A 14 -10.00 7.91 1.34
N PRO A 15 -8.95 7.11 1.68
CA PRO A 15 -8.82 5.75 1.19
C PRO A 15 -9.86 4.79 1.78
N ASP A 16 -10.56 5.14 2.85
CA ASP A 16 -11.60 4.27 3.42
C ASP A 16 -13.01 4.57 2.86
N GLU A 17 -13.17 5.69 2.14
CA GLU A 17 -14.45 6.17 1.64
C GLU A 17 -14.75 5.62 0.24
N ASP A 18 -16.01 5.24 0.02
CA ASP A 18 -16.46 4.73 -1.27
C ASP A 18 -16.89 5.85 -2.21
N THR A 19 -17.29 7.02 -1.69
CA THR A 19 -17.77 8.16 -2.48
C THR A 19 -16.81 8.60 -3.58
N PRO A 20 -15.51 8.88 -3.32
CA PRO A 20 -14.59 9.27 -4.39
C PRO A 20 -14.32 8.13 -5.39
N ARG A 21 -14.44 6.86 -4.95
CA ARG A 21 -14.32 5.69 -5.84
C ARG A 21 -15.52 5.55 -6.77
N LEU A 22 -16.73 5.82 -6.27
CA LEU A 22 -17.95 5.84 -7.09
C LEU A 22 -17.92 7.00 -8.09
N ALA A 23 -17.46 8.19 -7.69
CA ALA A 23 -17.26 9.30 -8.61
C ALA A 23 -16.23 8.96 -9.72
N LEU A 24 -15.15 8.24 -9.39
CA LEU A 24 -14.23 7.70 -10.40
C LEU A 24 -14.95 6.70 -11.33
N ALA A 25 -15.79 5.82 -10.81
CA ALA A 25 -16.55 4.87 -11.63
C ALA A 25 -17.52 5.59 -12.58
N ASP A 26 -18.19 6.65 -12.13
CA ASP A 26 -19.06 7.46 -12.99
C ASP A 26 -18.25 8.13 -14.10
N TRP A 27 -17.12 8.74 -13.77
CA TRP A 27 -16.23 9.35 -14.75
C TRP A 27 -15.70 8.34 -15.78
N LEU A 28 -15.25 7.16 -15.34
CA LEU A 28 -14.76 6.09 -16.22
C LEU A 28 -15.86 5.55 -17.14
N GLN A 29 -17.10 5.50 -16.66
CA GLN A 29 -18.23 5.05 -17.47
C GLN A 29 -18.50 6.02 -18.63
N GLU A 30 -18.45 7.32 -18.36
CA GLU A 30 -18.77 8.39 -19.31
C GLU A 30 -17.63 8.68 -20.29
N HIS A 31 -16.39 8.72 -19.80
CA HIS A 31 -15.24 9.23 -20.56
C HIS A 31 -14.26 8.13 -21.01
N GLY A 32 -14.39 6.92 -20.44
CA GLY A 32 -13.45 5.82 -20.66
C GLY A 32 -13.74 5.00 -21.92
N ASP A 33 -12.74 4.19 -22.29
CA ASP A 33 -12.87 3.12 -23.27
C ASP A 33 -13.63 1.90 -22.71
N GLU A 34 -13.70 0.80 -23.49
CA GLU A 34 -14.34 -0.44 -23.05
C GLU A 34 -13.74 -1.01 -21.76
N HIS A 35 -12.41 -0.92 -21.59
CA HIS A 35 -11.73 -1.41 -20.39
C HIS A 35 -12.02 -0.50 -19.20
N ASP A 36 -12.03 0.82 -19.38
CA ASP A 36 -12.37 1.77 -18.32
C ASP A 36 -13.84 1.63 -17.88
N ARG A 37 -14.78 1.43 -18.82
CA ARG A 37 -16.19 1.13 -18.49
C ARG A 37 -16.36 -0.19 -17.73
N ALA A 38 -15.65 -1.23 -18.15
CA ALA A 38 -15.61 -2.48 -17.39
C ALA A 38 -15.03 -2.26 -15.98
N ARG A 39 -14.06 -1.35 -15.83
CA ARG A 39 -13.48 -0.99 -14.54
C ARG A 39 -14.46 -0.22 -13.65
N ALA A 40 -15.29 0.65 -14.23
CA ALA A 40 -16.35 1.33 -13.52
C ALA A 40 -17.35 0.34 -12.91
N GLU A 41 -17.80 -0.64 -13.69
CA GLU A 41 -18.65 -1.72 -13.21
C GLU A 41 -17.97 -2.53 -12.10
N PHE A 42 -16.69 -2.90 -12.31
CA PHE A 42 -15.90 -3.63 -11.34
C PHE A 42 -15.77 -2.90 -9.99
N ILE A 43 -15.51 -1.58 -9.98
CA ILE A 43 -15.48 -0.75 -8.77
C ILE A 43 -16.82 -0.87 -8.00
N ARG A 44 -17.95 -0.69 -8.71
CA ARG A 44 -19.28 -0.75 -8.09
C ARG A 44 -19.57 -2.13 -7.51
N LEU A 45 -19.21 -3.20 -8.21
CA LEU A 45 -19.40 -4.57 -7.74
C LEU A 45 -18.57 -4.89 -6.49
N GLN A 46 -17.30 -4.47 -6.44
CA GLN A 46 -16.47 -4.69 -5.25
C GLN A 46 -16.94 -3.88 -4.03
N ILE A 47 -17.45 -2.66 -4.23
CA ILE A 47 -18.06 -1.87 -3.16
C ILE A 47 -19.37 -2.53 -2.69
N GLN A 48 -20.19 -3.02 -3.62
CA GLN A 48 -21.42 -3.74 -3.30
C GLN A 48 -21.12 -5.00 -2.50
N SER A 49 -20.19 -5.85 -2.94
CA SER A 49 -19.85 -7.09 -2.23
C SER A 49 -19.31 -6.83 -0.82
N ALA A 50 -18.52 -5.77 -0.63
CA ALA A 50 -18.00 -5.38 0.68
C ALA A 50 -19.11 -5.01 1.69
N LYS A 51 -20.26 -4.55 1.19
CA LYS A 51 -21.41 -4.14 2.02
C LYS A 51 -22.51 -5.19 2.11
N GLU A 52 -22.43 -6.27 1.33
CA GLU A 52 -23.50 -7.25 1.18
C GLU A 52 -23.52 -8.27 2.34
N PRO A 53 -24.51 -8.24 3.25
CA PRO A 53 -24.61 -9.18 4.35
C PRO A 53 -24.93 -10.60 3.89
N ASP A 54 -25.72 -10.78 2.83
CA ASP A 54 -26.10 -12.11 2.35
C ASP A 54 -24.95 -12.80 1.62
N VAL A 55 -24.50 -13.95 2.15
CA VAL A 55 -23.34 -14.67 1.62
C VAL A 55 -23.57 -15.14 0.19
N LYS A 56 -24.79 -15.55 -0.17
CA LYS A 56 -25.10 -16.06 -1.51
C LYS A 56 -25.04 -14.92 -2.54
N THR A 57 -25.67 -13.80 -2.23
CA THR A 57 -25.66 -12.59 -3.07
C THR A 57 -24.25 -12.03 -3.20
N ARG A 58 -23.51 -11.93 -2.09
CA ARG A 58 -22.10 -11.49 -2.09
C ARG A 58 -21.25 -12.33 -3.03
N ARG A 59 -21.33 -13.66 -2.93
CA ARG A 59 -20.58 -14.56 -3.82
C ARG A 59 -20.94 -14.41 -5.29
N ALA A 60 -22.21 -14.13 -5.60
CA ALA A 60 -22.64 -13.88 -6.98
C ALA A 60 -22.04 -12.58 -7.53
N VAL A 61 -22.05 -11.50 -6.74
CA VAL A 61 -21.43 -10.21 -7.06
C VAL A 61 -19.91 -10.35 -7.22
N GLU A 62 -19.24 -11.02 -6.28
CA GLU A 62 -17.80 -11.31 -6.34
C GLU A 62 -17.43 -12.12 -7.58
N SER A 63 -18.24 -13.11 -7.95
CA SER A 63 -18.03 -13.92 -9.16
C SER A 63 -18.11 -13.07 -10.42
N ARG A 64 -19.07 -12.13 -10.51
CA ARG A 64 -19.16 -11.19 -11.63
C ARG A 64 -17.95 -10.23 -11.67
N ALA A 65 -17.56 -9.67 -10.52
CA ALA A 65 -16.39 -8.82 -10.42
C ALA A 65 -15.11 -9.55 -10.88
N LYS A 66 -14.94 -10.80 -10.44
CA LYS A 66 -13.80 -11.63 -10.82
C LYS A 66 -13.74 -11.90 -12.33
N LYS A 67 -14.88 -12.13 -12.99
CA LYS A 67 -14.92 -12.32 -14.45
C LYS A 67 -14.48 -11.06 -15.21
N LEU A 68 -14.91 -9.88 -14.75
CA LEU A 68 -14.46 -8.60 -15.32
C LEU A 68 -12.96 -8.41 -15.13
N GLU A 69 -12.46 -8.70 -13.93
CA GLU A 69 -11.03 -8.64 -13.65
C GLU A 69 -10.25 -9.58 -14.56
N GLU A 70 -10.62 -10.86 -14.66
CA GLU A 70 -9.95 -11.83 -15.52
C GLU A 70 -9.89 -11.36 -16.99
N ALA A 71 -10.96 -10.76 -17.50
CA ALA A 71 -11.05 -10.28 -18.88
C ALA A 71 -10.22 -9.01 -19.13
N HIS A 72 -10.22 -8.03 -18.21
CA HIS A 72 -9.69 -6.69 -18.48
C HIS A 72 -8.42 -6.34 -17.68
N ARG A 73 -8.01 -7.15 -16.70
CA ARG A 73 -6.83 -6.90 -15.83
C ARG A 73 -5.55 -6.60 -16.60
N LYS A 74 -5.29 -7.29 -17.71
CA LYS A 74 -4.09 -7.06 -18.53
C LYS A 74 -4.05 -5.63 -19.10
N ALA A 75 -5.21 -5.10 -19.50
CA ALA A 75 -5.34 -3.74 -20.00
C ALA A 75 -5.20 -2.73 -18.85
N TRP A 76 -5.91 -2.95 -17.73
CA TRP A 76 -5.85 -2.08 -16.56
C TRP A 76 -4.44 -1.95 -15.98
N LEU A 77 -3.66 -3.03 -15.97
CA LEU A 77 -2.29 -3.05 -15.44
C LEU A 77 -1.24 -2.72 -16.50
N SER A 78 -1.63 -2.46 -17.75
CA SER A 78 -0.71 -2.18 -18.86
C SER A 78 0.31 -1.07 -18.56
N PRO A 79 -0.05 0.08 -17.93
CA PRO A 79 0.93 1.11 -17.58
C PRO A 79 2.06 0.60 -16.69
N LEU A 80 1.75 -0.19 -15.66
CA LEU A 80 2.75 -0.80 -14.78
C LEU A 80 3.57 -1.89 -15.51
N ARG A 81 2.94 -2.70 -16.37
CA ARG A 81 3.62 -3.74 -17.16
C ARG A 81 4.67 -3.18 -18.12
N LYS A 82 4.46 -1.96 -18.62
CA LYS A 82 5.39 -1.27 -19.51
C LYS A 82 6.65 -0.81 -18.77
N ILE A 83 6.55 -0.52 -17.49
CA ILE A 83 7.68 -0.15 -16.63
C ILE A 83 8.47 -1.41 -16.27
N ASP A 84 7.78 -2.37 -15.66
CA ASP A 84 8.37 -3.66 -15.32
C ASP A 84 7.26 -4.73 -15.24
N LYS A 85 7.44 -5.79 -16.04
CA LYS A 85 6.50 -6.92 -16.13
C LYS A 85 6.40 -7.70 -14.82
N GLN A 86 7.44 -7.64 -13.96
CA GLN A 86 7.47 -8.34 -12.69
C GLN A 86 6.57 -7.68 -11.62
N LEU A 87 6.26 -6.38 -11.76
CA LEU A 87 5.43 -5.63 -10.80
C LEU A 87 4.00 -6.16 -10.68
N VAL A 88 3.49 -6.80 -11.73
CA VAL A 88 2.10 -7.27 -11.81
C VAL A 88 2.01 -8.70 -12.36
N GLY A 89 3.12 -9.44 -12.33
CA GLY A 89 3.23 -10.81 -12.81
C GLY A 89 2.94 -11.86 -11.72
N SER A 90 2.77 -13.11 -12.14
CA SER A 90 2.51 -14.28 -11.27
C SER A 90 3.76 -14.81 -10.53
N GLY A 91 4.75 -13.94 -10.28
CA GLY A 91 5.96 -14.29 -9.55
C GLY A 91 5.71 -14.57 -8.06
N PRO A 92 6.72 -14.98 -7.28
CA PRO A 92 6.59 -15.28 -5.85
C PRO A 92 6.37 -14.03 -4.96
N GLY A 93 6.03 -12.88 -5.55
CA GLY A 93 5.71 -11.65 -4.83
C GLY A 93 4.28 -11.63 -4.27
N PRO A 94 3.94 -10.62 -3.46
CA PRO A 94 2.57 -10.43 -2.99
C PRO A 94 1.61 -10.36 -4.18
N ARG A 95 0.47 -11.04 -4.09
CA ARG A 95 -0.52 -11.02 -5.15
C ARG A 95 -0.96 -9.57 -5.36
N THR A 96 -0.96 -9.15 -6.62
CA THR A 96 -1.50 -7.86 -7.03
C THR A 96 -3.02 -7.97 -7.03
N GLU A 97 -3.65 -7.80 -5.87
CA GLU A 97 -5.11 -7.91 -5.75
C GLU A 97 -5.76 -6.54 -5.95
N PHE A 98 -6.96 -6.54 -6.50
CA PHE A 98 -7.77 -5.33 -6.56
C PHE A 98 -8.71 -5.28 -5.36
N THR A 99 -8.70 -4.15 -4.66
CA THR A 99 -9.58 -3.89 -3.53
C THR A 99 -10.36 -2.61 -3.79
N ARG A 100 -11.69 -2.71 -3.75
CA ARG A 100 -12.63 -1.63 -4.11
C ARG A 100 -12.26 -0.91 -5.43
N GLY A 101 -11.77 -1.68 -6.40
CA GLY A 101 -11.44 -1.26 -7.76
C GLY A 101 -10.07 -0.62 -7.97
N LEU A 102 -9.23 -0.55 -6.94
CA LEU A 102 -7.84 -0.07 -7.01
C LEU A 102 -6.88 -1.21 -6.76
N LEU A 103 -5.65 -1.07 -7.26
CA LEU A 103 -4.61 -2.05 -7.00
C LEU A 103 -4.15 -1.90 -5.54
N GLU A 104 -4.33 -2.94 -4.73
CA GLU A 104 -4.08 -2.89 -3.29
C GLU A 104 -2.64 -2.53 -2.97
N SER A 105 -1.68 -3.25 -3.57
CA SER A 105 -0.26 -3.00 -3.33
C SER A 105 0.58 -3.32 -4.56
N VAL A 106 1.65 -2.54 -4.74
CA VAL A 106 2.78 -2.86 -5.61
C VAL A 106 4.05 -3.00 -4.79
N ALA A 107 4.97 -3.82 -5.27
CA ALA A 107 6.21 -4.16 -4.59
C ALA A 107 7.42 -3.76 -5.45
N PHE A 108 8.39 -3.06 -4.87
CA PHE A 108 9.65 -2.71 -5.54
C PHE A 108 10.84 -3.01 -4.66
N PHE A 109 12.00 -3.31 -5.26
CA PHE A 109 13.27 -3.08 -4.58
C PHE A 109 13.48 -1.58 -4.41
N SER A 110 13.88 -1.15 -3.22
CA SER A 110 14.13 0.26 -2.90
C SER A 110 15.11 0.90 -3.88
N SER A 111 16.15 0.16 -4.30
CA SER A 111 17.16 0.59 -5.28
C SER A 111 16.60 0.92 -6.66
N ASP A 112 15.51 0.27 -7.07
CA ASP A 112 14.92 0.44 -8.39
C ASP A 112 13.84 1.52 -8.38
N PHE A 113 13.04 1.56 -7.31
CA PHE A 113 12.02 2.60 -7.13
C PHE A 113 12.64 3.98 -7.02
N LEU A 114 13.70 4.16 -6.22
CA LEU A 114 14.29 5.48 -5.94
C LEU A 114 15.05 6.09 -7.13
N ARG A 115 15.16 5.41 -8.27
CA ARG A 115 15.84 5.95 -9.46
C ARG A 115 15.06 7.14 -10.00
N LYS A 116 15.71 8.32 -10.03
CA LYS A 116 15.12 9.57 -10.53
C LYS A 116 14.54 9.43 -11.95
N GLN A 117 15.20 8.68 -12.84
CA GLN A 117 14.72 8.48 -14.21
C GLN A 117 13.39 7.71 -14.30
N SER A 118 13.06 6.90 -13.30
CA SER A 118 11.82 6.09 -13.29
C SER A 118 10.61 6.87 -12.78
N GLN A 119 10.83 7.97 -12.05
CA GLN A 119 9.78 8.68 -11.31
C GLN A 119 8.66 9.26 -12.19
N PRO A 120 8.92 9.86 -13.37
CA PRO A 120 7.84 10.37 -14.22
C PRO A 120 6.91 9.25 -14.71
N ALA A 121 7.47 8.13 -15.19
CA ALA A 121 6.70 7.00 -15.67
C ALA A 121 5.91 6.32 -14.53
N LEU A 122 6.52 6.17 -13.36
CA LEU A 122 5.86 5.62 -12.18
C LEU A 122 4.70 6.52 -11.71
N ALA A 123 4.89 7.84 -11.70
CA ALA A 123 3.84 8.76 -11.29
C ALA A 123 2.63 8.69 -12.23
N ASP A 124 2.85 8.64 -13.55
CA ASP A 124 1.77 8.48 -14.53
C ASP A 124 1.07 7.13 -14.41
N ALA A 125 1.83 6.05 -14.24
CA ALA A 125 1.28 4.71 -14.06
C ALA A 125 0.48 4.60 -12.75
N PHE A 126 0.95 5.16 -11.63
CA PHE A 126 0.22 5.12 -10.36
C PHE A 126 -1.06 5.95 -10.42
N ALA A 127 -1.03 7.13 -11.04
CA ALA A 127 -2.22 7.96 -11.24
C ALA A 127 -3.27 7.27 -12.13
N THR A 128 -2.81 6.56 -13.18
CA THR A 128 -3.68 5.88 -14.14
C THR A 128 -4.26 4.59 -13.58
N VAL A 129 -3.39 3.75 -12.99
CA VAL A 129 -3.77 2.45 -12.44
C VAL A 129 -4.49 2.62 -11.12
N GLY A 130 -4.17 3.61 -10.30
CA GLY A 130 -4.70 3.73 -8.94
C GLY A 130 -4.11 2.64 -8.04
N VAL A 131 -3.05 3.00 -7.34
CA VAL A 131 -2.30 2.11 -6.44
C VAL A 131 -2.52 2.60 -5.01
N GLU A 132 -3.05 1.74 -4.14
CA GLU A 132 -3.35 2.16 -2.77
C GLU A 132 -2.12 2.12 -1.87
N ALA A 133 -1.28 1.10 -2.02
CA ALA A 133 -0.09 0.91 -1.21
C ALA A 133 1.18 0.61 -2.03
N LEU A 134 2.32 1.07 -1.51
CA LEU A 134 3.65 0.73 -2.01
C LEU A 134 4.42 -0.01 -0.94
N ALA A 135 4.98 -1.17 -1.30
CA ALA A 135 5.92 -1.91 -0.47
C ALA A 135 7.33 -1.83 -1.08
N LEU A 136 8.28 -1.34 -0.30
CA LEU A 136 9.70 -1.29 -0.68
C LEU A 136 10.51 -2.33 0.09
N PHE A 137 11.26 -3.13 -0.65
CA PHE A 137 12.07 -4.22 -0.15
C PHE A 137 13.56 -3.98 -0.39
N GLY A 138 14.39 -4.69 0.39
CA GLY A 138 15.84 -4.58 0.32
C GLY A 138 16.38 -3.28 0.91
N PRO A 139 17.70 -3.22 1.15
CA PRO A 139 18.34 -2.04 1.70
C PRO A 139 18.22 -0.88 0.70
N ALA A 140 17.82 0.30 1.18
CA ALA A 140 18.01 1.51 0.40
C ALA A 140 19.38 2.09 0.73
N GLU A 141 20.31 2.11 -0.21
CA GLU A 141 21.55 2.89 -0.04
C GLU A 141 21.30 4.39 -0.29
N ARG A 142 20.14 4.73 -0.88
CA ARG A 142 19.83 6.05 -1.46
C ARG A 142 18.70 6.79 -0.74
N TYR A 143 18.75 6.88 0.59
CA TYR A 143 17.71 7.57 1.36
C TYR A 143 17.60 9.08 1.09
N GLU A 144 18.58 9.69 0.41
CA GLU A 144 18.52 11.11 0.03
C GLU A 144 17.52 11.38 -1.11
N ASP A 145 17.21 10.36 -1.92
CA ASP A 145 16.40 10.52 -3.13
C ASP A 145 14.88 10.55 -2.85
N TRP A 146 14.45 10.26 -1.61
CA TRP A 146 13.02 10.25 -1.20
C TRP A 146 12.32 11.58 -1.46
N CYS A 147 13.01 12.70 -1.31
CA CYS A 147 12.46 14.03 -1.56
C CYS A 147 12.17 14.28 -3.04
N THR A 148 12.71 13.46 -3.95
CA THR A 148 12.53 13.59 -5.41
C THR A 148 11.49 12.61 -5.97
N CYS A 149 10.94 11.72 -5.13
CA CYS A 149 10.04 10.66 -5.55
C CYS A 149 8.60 11.15 -5.71
N THR A 150 8.33 11.80 -6.84
CA THR A 150 7.00 12.38 -7.15
C THR A 150 5.90 11.34 -7.35
N SER A 151 6.24 10.07 -7.54
CA SER A 151 5.26 8.98 -7.64
C SER A 151 4.56 8.67 -6.31
N ILE A 152 5.19 8.99 -5.17
CA ILE A 152 4.64 8.74 -3.82
C ILE A 152 3.36 9.54 -3.58
N ARG A 153 3.13 10.66 -4.27
CA ARG A 153 1.88 11.42 -4.15
C ARG A 153 0.62 10.65 -4.58
N TRP A 154 0.81 9.51 -5.25
CA TRP A 154 -0.25 8.69 -5.81
C TRP A 154 -0.56 7.42 -5.01
N ILE A 155 -0.07 7.31 -3.77
CA ILE A 155 -0.33 6.18 -2.87
C ILE A 155 -0.82 6.68 -1.52
N ALA A 156 -1.68 5.90 -0.84
CA ALA A 156 -2.17 6.25 0.49
C ALA A 156 -1.34 5.62 1.61
N ALA A 157 -0.63 4.52 1.30
CA ALA A 157 0.12 3.73 2.26
C ALA A 157 1.52 3.37 1.78
N LEU A 158 2.51 3.46 2.67
CA LEU A 158 3.89 3.07 2.39
C LEU A 158 4.36 2.03 3.42
N THR A 159 4.87 0.90 2.92
CA THR A 159 5.65 -0.07 3.69
C THR A 159 7.09 0.00 3.20
N PHE A 160 8.06 0.10 4.11
CA PHE A 160 9.47 0.05 3.72
C PHE A 160 10.33 -0.66 4.77
N ASN A 161 11.46 -1.19 4.33
CA ASN A 161 12.50 -1.72 5.21
C ASN A 161 13.59 -0.66 5.39
N GLY A 162 13.90 -0.28 6.63
CA GLY A 162 14.93 0.74 6.88
C GLY A 162 15.06 1.15 8.35
N GLY A 163 16.12 1.92 8.62
CA GLY A 163 16.41 2.45 9.95
C GLY A 163 15.90 3.89 10.19
N ALA A 164 16.27 4.46 11.33
CA ALA A 164 15.85 5.82 11.74
C ALA A 164 16.19 6.92 10.73
N ALA A 165 17.33 6.79 10.01
CA ALA A 165 17.75 7.76 8.99
C ALA A 165 16.76 7.83 7.82
N ALA A 166 16.31 6.68 7.32
CA ALA A 166 15.31 6.57 6.27
C ALA A 166 13.98 7.21 6.70
N LEU A 167 13.54 6.87 7.92
CA LEU A 167 12.32 7.40 8.51
C LEU A 167 12.36 8.94 8.60
N ALA A 168 13.48 9.51 9.03
CA ALA A 168 13.64 10.96 9.11
C ALA A 168 13.52 11.64 7.73
N LYS A 169 14.04 11.02 6.66
CA LYS A 169 13.94 11.55 5.29
C LYS A 169 12.53 11.47 4.74
N ILE A 170 11.85 10.33 4.93
CA ILE A 170 10.43 10.18 4.59
C ILE A 170 9.61 11.25 5.33
N GLY A 171 9.88 11.45 6.61
CA GLY A 171 9.17 12.41 7.44
C GLY A 171 9.25 13.84 6.93
N ARG A 172 10.38 14.25 6.36
CA ARG A 172 10.60 15.61 5.82
C ARG A 172 10.25 15.75 4.35
N SER A 173 9.87 14.67 3.68
CA SER A 173 9.53 14.73 2.25
C SER A 173 8.12 15.31 2.09
N PRO A 174 7.94 16.41 1.34
CA PRO A 174 6.62 16.98 1.11
C PRO A 174 5.73 16.01 0.30
N HIS A 175 6.33 15.11 -0.48
CA HIS A 175 5.60 14.07 -1.20
C HIS A 175 5.02 13.00 -0.29
N CYS A 176 5.48 12.88 0.96
CA CYS A 176 4.95 11.93 1.94
C CYS A 176 3.92 12.57 2.88
N ALA A 177 3.72 13.89 2.83
CA ALA A 177 2.91 14.65 3.80
C ALA A 177 1.45 14.17 3.91
N HIS A 178 0.93 13.60 2.82
CA HIS A 178 -0.44 13.12 2.67
C HIS A 178 -0.65 11.66 3.08
N LEU A 179 0.42 10.90 3.36
CA LEU A 179 0.32 9.47 3.68
C LEU A 179 -0.56 9.24 4.91
N GLY A 180 -1.54 8.34 4.76
CA GLY A 180 -2.45 7.94 5.83
C GLY A 180 -1.93 6.75 6.64
N ARG A 181 -1.13 5.88 6.01
CA ARG A 181 -0.55 4.68 6.65
C ARG A 181 0.94 4.58 6.36
N LEU A 182 1.73 4.32 7.38
CA LEU A 182 3.17 4.10 7.26
C LEU A 182 3.57 2.87 8.08
N ALA A 183 4.09 1.86 7.43
CA ALA A 183 4.59 0.65 8.07
C ALA A 183 6.09 0.50 7.83
N PHE A 184 6.81 0.02 8.84
CA PHE A 184 8.21 -0.36 8.69
C PHE A 184 8.51 -1.74 9.26
N ASN A 185 9.42 -2.46 8.60
CA ASN A 185 9.96 -3.73 9.08
C ASN A 185 11.41 -3.54 9.54
N HIS A 186 11.72 -4.10 10.70
CA HIS A 186 12.83 -3.68 11.56
C HIS A 186 14.17 -4.36 11.30
N GLU A 187 15.22 -3.54 11.21
CA GLU A 187 16.59 -3.91 11.60
C GLU A 187 17.23 -2.96 12.64
N SER A 188 16.76 -1.70 12.82
CA SER A 188 17.49 -0.72 13.66
C SER A 188 16.69 0.50 14.18
N LEU A 189 15.36 0.44 14.34
CA LEU A 189 14.62 1.63 14.78
C LEU A 189 14.69 1.85 16.30
N THR A 190 15.17 3.02 16.70
CA THR A 190 15.29 3.43 18.12
C THR A 190 14.19 4.39 18.54
N ASP A 191 13.89 4.45 19.85
CA ASP A 191 12.95 5.42 20.43
C ASP A 191 13.38 6.88 20.15
N ALA A 192 14.68 7.16 20.16
CA ALA A 192 15.21 8.46 19.78
C ALA A 192 14.87 8.82 18.32
N GLY A 193 15.00 7.85 17.40
CA GLY A 193 14.62 8.03 16.00
C GLY A 193 13.12 8.30 15.82
N LEU A 194 12.26 7.58 16.56
CA LEU A 194 10.82 7.80 16.55
C LEU A 194 10.46 9.19 17.07
N LYS A 195 11.00 9.60 18.22
CA LYS A 195 10.79 10.93 18.79
C LYS A 195 11.24 12.03 17.86
N GLN A 196 12.38 11.85 17.17
CA GLN A 196 12.86 12.79 16.18
C GLN A 196 11.92 12.89 14.98
N PHE A 197 11.45 11.75 14.46
CA PHE A 197 10.48 11.70 13.37
C PHE A 197 9.21 12.46 13.74
N ALA A 198 8.57 12.18 14.89
CA ALA A 198 7.37 12.90 15.29
C ALA A 198 7.58 14.40 15.46
N LYS A 199 8.79 14.86 15.85
CA LYS A 199 9.10 16.29 15.96
C LYS A 199 9.25 16.98 14.60
N GLN A 200 9.86 16.30 13.64
CA GLN A 200 10.36 16.90 12.40
C GLN A 200 9.56 16.51 11.15
N SER A 201 8.58 15.62 11.30
CA SER A 201 7.83 15.11 10.16
C SER A 201 6.69 16.04 9.73
N GLU A 202 6.55 16.17 8.42
CA GLU A 202 5.48 16.86 7.70
C GLU A 202 4.30 15.92 7.36
N THR A 203 4.35 14.62 7.74
CA THR A 203 3.27 13.63 7.52
C THR A 203 2.08 13.87 8.46
N SER A 204 1.41 15.00 8.28
CA SER A 204 0.34 15.49 9.14
C SER A 204 -0.97 14.70 9.02
N LYS A 205 -1.11 13.86 7.99
CA LYS A 205 -2.32 13.05 7.72
C LYS A 205 -2.20 11.60 8.16
N LEU A 206 -1.11 11.24 8.84
CA LEU A 206 -0.85 9.89 9.29
C LEU A 206 -1.90 9.45 10.33
N ARG A 207 -2.54 8.31 10.09
CA ARG A 207 -3.59 7.75 10.97
C ARG A 207 -3.13 6.46 11.62
N GLU A 208 -2.38 5.67 10.87
CA GLU A 208 -1.82 4.39 11.28
C GLU A 208 -0.31 4.40 11.06
N PHE A 209 0.43 4.02 12.10
CA PHE A 209 1.85 3.81 12.02
C PHE A 209 2.20 2.47 12.66
N THR A 210 2.77 1.59 11.85
CA THR A 210 2.99 0.19 12.23
C THR A 210 4.47 -0.14 12.22
N VAL A 211 4.88 -0.85 13.27
CA VAL A 211 6.26 -1.26 13.51
C VAL A 211 6.28 -2.77 13.61
N SER A 212 7.00 -3.45 12.71
CA SER A 212 7.16 -4.90 12.75
C SER A 212 8.64 -5.29 12.90
N GLY A 213 8.94 -6.30 13.72
CA GLY A 213 10.31 -6.77 13.96
C GLY A 213 10.38 -8.14 14.65
N GLU A 214 11.55 -8.79 14.62
CA GLU A 214 11.79 -10.04 15.35
C GLU A 214 11.79 -9.81 16.88
N VAL A 215 11.23 -10.79 17.60
CA VAL A 215 10.93 -10.71 19.03
C VAL A 215 12.22 -10.74 19.86
N GLY A 216 12.62 -9.58 20.35
CA GLY A 216 13.67 -9.42 21.37
C GLY A 216 13.66 -8.05 22.05
N HIS A 217 13.16 -7.02 21.37
CA HIS A 217 13.10 -5.66 21.91
C HIS A 217 11.69 -5.09 21.79
N THR A 218 11.03 -4.87 22.92
CA THR A 218 9.77 -4.15 22.98
C THR A 218 10.03 -2.67 22.69
N ILE A 219 9.67 -2.19 21.50
CA ILE A 219 9.63 -0.76 21.22
C ILE A 219 8.41 -0.19 21.97
N ARG A 220 8.65 0.53 23.07
CA ARG A 220 7.63 1.30 23.78
C ARG A 220 7.75 2.76 23.37
N GLY A 221 6.82 3.25 22.56
CA GLY A 221 6.77 4.67 22.16
C GLY A 221 5.34 5.14 21.97
N ARG A 222 4.99 6.26 22.64
CA ARG A 222 3.73 6.98 22.42
C ARG A 222 4.10 8.32 21.78
N LEU A 223 3.86 8.47 20.48
CA LEU A 223 4.06 9.76 19.82
C LEU A 223 2.81 10.61 20.10
N GLN A 224 2.89 11.47 21.11
CA GLN A 224 1.81 12.40 21.45
C GLN A 224 2.04 13.72 20.72
N ARG A 225 1.45 13.85 19.53
CA ARG A 225 1.14 15.14 18.92
C ARG A 225 -0.36 15.22 18.65
N PRO A 226 -1.04 16.33 18.97
CA PRO A 226 -2.45 16.51 18.65
C PRO A 226 -2.68 16.30 17.15
N GLY A 227 -3.52 15.33 16.78
CA GLY A 227 -3.89 15.03 15.39
C GLY A 227 -2.93 14.14 14.58
N PHE A 228 -1.83 13.65 15.17
CA PHE A 228 -0.74 13.03 14.38
C PHE A 228 -0.80 11.50 14.24
N VAL A 229 -1.32 10.75 15.21
CA VAL A 229 -1.62 9.31 15.08
C VAL A 229 -2.70 8.93 16.09
N ARG A 230 -3.73 8.21 15.63
CA ARG A 230 -4.84 7.75 16.49
C ARG A 230 -4.54 6.41 17.17
N SER A 231 -3.73 5.55 16.55
CA SER A 231 -3.29 4.27 17.11
C SER A 231 -1.94 3.83 16.54
N TYR A 232 -1.11 3.21 17.38
CA TYR A 232 0.13 2.55 16.97
C TYR A 232 -0.02 1.06 17.25
N THR A 233 0.20 0.23 16.24
CA THR A 233 0.22 -1.23 16.41
C THR A 233 1.64 -1.72 16.20
N VAL A 234 2.24 -2.30 17.25
CA VAL A 234 3.48 -3.07 17.12
C VAL A 234 3.07 -4.50 16.79
N ILE A 235 3.27 -4.92 15.54
CA ILE A 235 2.94 -6.28 15.10
C ILE A 235 4.24 -7.09 15.06
N ALA A 236 4.42 -8.01 16.01
CA ALA A 236 5.51 -8.97 15.96
C ALA A 236 5.23 -10.02 14.87
N CYS A 237 6.07 -10.10 13.84
CA CYS A 237 5.96 -11.09 12.77
C CYS A 237 7.11 -12.11 12.84
N ARG A 238 6.77 -13.39 12.68
CA ARG A 238 7.68 -14.54 12.72
C ARG A 238 8.14 -14.88 11.31
N TYR A 239 9.44 -15.05 11.10
CA TYR A 239 9.96 -15.74 9.91
C TYR A 239 10.65 -17.06 10.33
N SER A 240 10.43 -18.11 9.54
CA SER A 240 11.11 -19.40 9.68
C SER A 240 12.26 -19.42 8.69
N THR A 241 13.48 -19.15 9.13
CA THR A 241 14.66 -19.48 8.32
C THR A 241 14.88 -20.99 8.37
N ARG A 242 14.86 -21.62 7.19
CA ARG A 242 15.35 -22.99 7.03
C ARG A 242 16.82 -23.01 7.46
N SER A 243 17.13 -23.60 8.61
CA SER A 243 18.39 -24.30 8.77
C SER A 243 18.12 -25.77 8.44
N ALA A 244 18.74 -26.24 7.37
CA ALA A 244 18.80 -27.66 7.10
C ALA A 244 19.65 -28.29 8.21
N SER A 245 19.03 -29.12 9.05
CA SER A 245 19.71 -30.24 9.69
C SER A 245 18.84 -31.47 9.52
N PRO A 246 19.43 -32.61 9.14
CA PRO A 246 18.70 -33.83 8.86
C PRO A 246 18.23 -34.42 10.19
N VAL A 247 17.09 -35.12 10.16
CA VAL A 247 16.51 -35.90 11.26
C VAL A 247 15.58 -35.11 12.21
N GLY A 248 14.28 -35.14 11.91
CA GLY A 248 13.24 -34.78 12.88
C GLY A 248 11.87 -34.50 12.23
N ARG A 249 10.86 -35.28 12.59
CA ARG A 249 9.50 -35.34 12.00
C ARG A 249 8.78 -33.97 11.83
N PRO A 250 7.84 -33.83 10.87
CA PRO A 250 7.13 -32.57 10.63
C PRO A 250 6.21 -32.23 11.81
N ARG A 251 6.48 -31.13 12.51
CA ARG A 251 5.55 -30.54 13.48
C ARG A 251 4.65 -29.52 12.79
N ARG A 252 3.34 -29.75 12.87
CA ARG A 252 2.27 -28.92 12.28
C ARG A 252 2.40 -27.45 12.73
N SER A 253 2.48 -26.53 11.77
CA SER A 253 2.34 -25.09 12.00
C SER A 253 0.85 -24.74 12.08
N GLY A 254 0.42 -24.27 13.24
CA GLY A 254 -0.89 -23.64 13.44
C GLY A 254 -0.74 -22.13 13.54
N TRP A 255 -1.62 -21.41 12.84
CA TRP A 255 -1.79 -19.96 12.89
C TRP A 255 -2.51 -19.56 14.18
N ARG A 256 -2.12 -18.46 14.83
CA ARG A 256 -3.00 -17.71 15.73
C ARG A 256 -2.79 -16.22 15.53
N THR A 257 -3.81 -15.56 15.00
CA THR A 257 -3.93 -14.11 14.92
C THR A 257 -4.29 -13.59 16.32
N TYR A 258 -3.46 -12.72 16.90
CA TYR A 258 -3.88 -11.92 18.05
C TYR A 258 -4.29 -10.54 17.54
N LEU A 259 -5.56 -10.40 17.17
CA LEU A 259 -6.19 -9.09 17.08
C LEU A 259 -6.30 -8.55 18.51
N ARG A 260 -5.58 -7.47 18.83
CA ARG A 260 -5.98 -6.58 19.92
C ARG A 260 -6.31 -5.24 19.30
N THR A 261 -7.61 -4.95 19.31
CA THR A 261 -8.11 -3.58 19.33
C THR A 261 -7.68 -2.96 20.66
N THR A 262 -7.10 -1.77 20.62
CA THR A 262 -7.18 -0.84 21.74
C THR A 262 -7.88 0.40 21.21
N ALA A 263 -8.92 0.79 21.96
CA ALA A 263 -9.96 1.76 21.65
C ALA A 263 -9.46 3.08 21.06
#